data_AF-A0A2G6G2W4-F1
#
_entry.id   AF-A0A2G6G2W4-F1
#
_cell.length_a   1.000
_cell.length_b   1.000
_cell.length_c   1.000
_cell.angle_alpha   90.00
_cell.angle_beta   90.00
_cell.angle_gamma   90.00
#
_symmetry.space_group_name_H-M   'P 1'
#
loop_
_entity.id
_entity.type
_entity.pdbx_description
1 polymer ?
#
loop_
_entity_poly.entity_id
_entity_poly.type
_entity_poly.pdbx_seq_one_letter_code
_entity_poly.pdbx_strand_id
1 'polypeptide(L)'
;MVYKIGYGLVNAGEGVLELIGTTEYQGHLCYHVQSRANSNRFFSSIYKVRDKVVSYFDVHTLYSRYFYKRLREGDYKKTVEISFDHEAELARYADGNVYETVRGVQDVLSAFYY
;
A
#
# COMPACT_ATOMS: atom_id res chain seq x y z
N MET A 1 4.91 -14.44 -6.86
CA MET A 1 6.25 -13.99 -7.30
C MET A 1 6.65 -12.82 -6.41
N VAL A 2 7.87 -12.83 -5.86
CA VAL A 2 8.39 -11.74 -5.01
C VAL A 2 9.18 -10.79 -5.90
N TYR A 3 8.75 -9.53 -6.01
CA TYR A 3 9.48 -8.53 -6.78
C TYR A 3 10.35 -7.71 -5.80
N LYS A 4 11.67 -7.82 -5.93
CA LYS A 4 12.63 -7.05 -5.14
C LYS A 4 13.06 -5.84 -5.93
N ILE A 5 12.53 -4.66 -5.59
CA ILE A 5 12.96 -3.39 -6.18
C ILE A 5 14.00 -2.78 -5.25
N GLY A 6 15.25 -2.74 -5.69
CA GLY A 6 16.33 -2.04 -4.99
C GLY A 6 16.42 -0.60 -5.48
N TYR A 7 16.12 0.37 -4.62
CA TYR A 7 16.41 1.79 -4.87
C TYR A 7 17.76 2.17 -4.22
N GLY A 8 18.75 2.51 -5.05
CA GLY A 8 19.92 3.32 -4.65
C GLY A 8 21.21 2.55 -4.29
N LEU A 9 22.34 3.12 -4.72
CA LEU A 9 23.73 2.64 -4.66
C LEU A 9 24.36 2.52 -3.25
N VAL A 10 23.56 2.49 -2.18
CA VAL A 10 24.03 2.26 -0.82
C VAL A 10 23.05 1.27 -0.18
N ASN A 11 23.56 0.14 0.34
CA ASN A 11 22.82 -0.94 1.00
C ASN A 11 22.07 -0.48 2.28
N ALA A 12 21.09 0.42 2.14
CA ALA A 12 20.40 1.11 3.25
C ALA A 12 19.15 0.36 3.75
N GLY A 13 18.57 -0.55 2.96
CA GLY A 13 17.40 -1.34 3.35
C GLY A 13 16.97 -2.37 2.30
N GLU A 14 16.08 -3.27 2.71
CA GLU A 14 15.40 -4.25 1.83
C GLU A 14 13.94 -3.85 1.66
N GLY A 15 13.49 -3.77 0.40
CA GLY A 15 12.10 -3.60 0.01
C GLY A 15 11.57 -4.85 -0.69
N VAL A 16 10.42 -5.34 -0.26
CA VAL A 16 9.76 -6.54 -0.77
C VAL A 16 8.34 -6.18 -1.21
N LEU A 17 8.03 -6.40 -2.48
CA LEU A 17 6.68 -6.29 -3.04
C LEU A 17 6.18 -7.70 -3.39
N GLU A 18 5.01 -8.05 -2.85
CA GLU A 18 4.45 -9.39 -2.94
C GLU A 18 2.97 -9.32 -3.33
N LEU A 19 2.60 -10.06 -4.38
CA LEU A 19 1.22 -10.45 -4.61
C LEU A 19 0.92 -11.61 -3.65
N ILE A 20 0.16 -11.33 -2.60
CA ILE A 20 -0.25 -12.31 -1.59
C ILE A 20 -1.25 -13.31 -2.18
N GLY A 21 -2.10 -12.85 -3.10
CA GLY A 21 -3.10 -13.67 -3.79
C GLY A 21 -4.34 -12.85 -4.11
N THR A 22 -5.51 -13.49 -4.05
CA THR A 22 -6.82 -12.82 -4.17
C THR A 22 -7.56 -12.87 -2.84
N THR A 23 -8.33 -11.84 -2.53
CA THR A 23 -9.17 -11.72 -1.33
C THR A 23 -10.53 -11.14 -1.70
N GLU A 24 -11.57 -11.49 -0.96
CA GLU A 24 -12.85 -10.78 -1.06
C GLU A 24 -12.81 -9.52 -0.19
N TYR A 25 -13.25 -8.39 -0.73
CA TYR A 25 -13.35 -7.12 -0.02
C TYR A 25 -14.61 -6.37 -0.47
N GLN A 26 -15.53 -6.10 0.47
CA GLN A 26 -16.80 -5.43 0.21
C GLN A 26 -17.61 -6.05 -0.95
N GLY A 27 -17.60 -7.39 -1.08
CA GLY A 27 -18.28 -8.12 -2.15
C GLY A 27 -17.54 -8.15 -3.49
N HIS A 28 -16.33 -7.60 -3.56
CA HIS A 28 -15.47 -7.64 -4.75
C HIS A 28 -14.31 -8.61 -4.55
N LEU A 29 -14.06 -9.46 -5.55
CA LEU A 29 -12.82 -10.23 -5.62
C LEU A 29 -11.68 -9.27 -6.01
N CYS A 30 -10.67 -9.17 -5.15
CA CYS A 30 -9.55 -8.23 -5.30
C CYS A 30 -8.22 -8.96 -5.25
N TYR A 31 -7.22 -8.48 -6.00
CA TYR A 31 -5.83 -8.81 -5.76
C TYR A 31 -5.36 -8.19 -4.45
N HIS A 32 -4.70 -8.98 -3.61
CA HIS A 32 -4.06 -8.52 -2.39
C HIS A 32 -2.56 -8.36 -2.66
N VAL A 33 -2.13 -7.11 -2.79
CA VAL A 33 -0.71 -6.77 -2.91
C VAL A 33 -0.22 -6.13 -1.63
N GLN A 34 0.96 -6.56 -1.20
CA GLN A 34 1.63 -6.04 -0.04
C GLN A 34 3.06 -5.62 -0.37
N SER A 35 3.45 -4.44 0.10
CA SER A 35 4.84 -3.98 0.14
C SER A 35 5.33 -3.86 1.59
N ARG A 36 6.57 -4.27 1.82
CA ARG A 36 7.28 -4.13 3.10
C ARG A 36 8.66 -3.54 2.85
N ALA A 37 9.04 -2.53 3.61
CA ALA A 37 10.40 -1.99 3.57
C ALA A 37 11.01 -2.00 4.97
N ASN A 38 12.24 -2.50 5.09
CA ASN A 38 12.98 -2.54 6.34
C ASN A 38 14.42 -2.03 6.13
N SER A 39 14.91 -1.18 7.04
CA SER A 39 16.31 -0.74 7.04
C SER A 39 17.24 -1.86 7.50
N ASN A 40 18.42 -1.97 6.89
CA ASN A 40 19.37 -3.04 7.20
C ASN A 40 20.10 -2.79 8.54
N ARG A 41 20.48 -3.87 9.23
CA ARG A 41 20.97 -3.86 10.64
C ARG A 41 22.19 -2.94 10.87
N PHE A 42 22.98 -2.65 9.84
CA PHE A 42 24.12 -1.71 9.91
C PHE A 42 23.74 -0.22 10.05
N PHE A 43 22.57 0.20 9.54
CA PHE A 43 22.03 1.56 9.71
C PHE A 43 20.99 1.66 10.86
N SER A 44 20.69 0.54 11.52
CA SER A 44 19.68 0.46 12.58
C SER A 44 20.03 1.25 13.86
N SER A 45 21.27 1.71 14.01
CA SER A 45 21.72 2.52 15.14
C SER A 45 21.29 3.99 15.04
N ILE A 46 20.83 4.47 13.87
CA ILE A 46 20.50 5.90 13.69
C ILE A 46 19.05 6.09 13.20
N TYR A 47 18.52 5.26 12.28
CA TYR A 47 17.10 5.33 11.86
C TYR A 47 16.54 3.97 11.45
N LYS A 48 15.50 3.51 12.17
CA LYS A 48 14.85 2.21 11.97
C LYS A 48 13.59 2.36 11.13
N VAL A 49 13.57 1.78 9.93
CA VAL A 49 12.40 1.79 9.02
C VAL A 49 11.68 0.45 9.08
N ARG A 50 10.35 0.48 9.21
CA ARG A 50 9.45 -0.69 9.24
C ARG A 50 8.12 -0.36 8.59
N ASP A 51 8.16 -0.17 7.28
CA ASP A 51 7.00 0.26 6.54
C ASP A 51 6.23 -0.92 5.98
N LYS A 52 4.91 -0.76 5.95
CA LYS A 52 3.98 -1.72 5.36
C LYS A 52 2.96 -0.95 4.55
N VAL A 53 2.80 -1.32 3.29
CA VAL A 53 1.73 -0.84 2.43
C VAL A 53 0.93 -2.06 1.94
N VAL A 54 -0.38 -1.96 1.92
CA VAL A 54 -1.30 -2.97 1.42
C VAL A 54 -2.28 -2.28 0.49
N SER A 55 -2.54 -2.90 -0.65
CA SER A 55 -3.57 -2.46 -1.58
C SER A 55 -4.42 -3.66 -1.97
N TYR A 56 -5.73 -3.42 -2.02
CA TYR A 56 -6.68 -4.32 -2.67
C TYR A 56 -7.23 -3.62 -3.91
N PHE A 57 -7.02 -4.22 -5.07
CA PHE A 57 -7.61 -3.75 -6.32
C PHE A 57 -8.42 -4.86 -6.97
N ASP A 58 -9.59 -4.49 -7.48
CA ASP A 58 -10.59 -5.39 -8.06
C ASP A 58 -10.01 -6.18 -9.24
N VAL A 59 -10.23 -7.49 -9.30
CA VAL A 59 -9.58 -8.35 -10.33
C VAL A 59 -10.10 -8.09 -11.75
N HIS A 60 -11.28 -7.51 -11.89
CA HIS A 60 -11.92 -7.27 -13.20
C HIS A 60 -11.66 -5.86 -13.71
N THR A 61 -11.76 -4.88 -12.83
CA THR A 61 -11.62 -3.46 -13.18
C THR A 61 -10.23 -2.91 -12.88
N LEU A 62 -9.44 -3.62 -12.07
CA LEU A 62 -8.16 -3.16 -11.53
C LEU A 62 -8.29 -1.90 -10.66
N TYR A 63 -9.50 -1.51 -10.27
CA TYR A 63 -9.74 -0.32 -9.47
C TYR A 63 -9.36 -0.57 -8.01
N SER A 64 -8.70 0.40 -7.40
CA SER A 64 -8.29 0.32 -6.00
C SER A 64 -9.51 0.39 -5.11
N ARG A 65 -9.80 -0.64 -4.33
CA ARG A 65 -10.93 -0.70 -3.40
C ARG A 65 -10.51 -0.38 -1.97
N TYR A 66 -9.26 -0.70 -1.62
CA TYR A 66 -8.71 -0.46 -0.29
C TYR A 66 -7.23 -0.14 -0.36
N PHE A 67 -6.80 0.83 0.44
CA PHE A 67 -5.41 1.18 0.61
C PHE A 67 -5.07 1.37 2.08
N TYR A 68 -4.00 0.71 2.51
CA TYR A 68 -3.46 0.84 3.86
C TYR A 68 -1.97 1.10 3.81
N LYS A 69 -1.53 2.12 4.54
CA LYS A 69 -0.13 2.51 4.66
C LYS A 69 0.23 2.74 6.11
N ARG A 70 1.21 1.99 6.60
CA ARG A 70 1.79 2.15 7.93
C ARG A 70 3.28 2.45 7.80
N LEU A 71 3.66 3.67 8.13
CA LEU A 71 5.05 4.13 8.19
C LEU A 71 5.55 4.12 9.63
N ARG A 72 6.72 3.53 9.86
CA ARG A 72 7.38 3.50 11.17
C ARG A 72 8.88 3.70 10.95
N GLU A 73 9.32 4.94 11.05
CA GLU A 73 10.64 5.40 10.66
C GLU A 73 11.27 6.17 11.84
N GLY A 74 12.04 5.47 12.68
CA GLY A 74 12.52 6.05 13.95
C GLY A 74 11.34 6.47 14.84
N ASP A 75 11.28 7.77 15.16
CA ASP A 75 10.19 8.37 15.93
C ASP A 75 8.97 8.74 15.08
N TYR A 76 9.13 8.78 13.75
CA TYR A 76 8.03 9.08 12.85
C TYR A 76 7.09 7.88 12.73
N LYS A 77 5.80 8.13 13.00
CA LYS A 77 4.74 7.12 12.88
C LYS A 77 3.56 7.74 12.16
N LYS A 78 3.16 7.13 11.05
CA LYS A 78 1.94 7.49 10.33
C LYS A 78 1.18 6.24 9.94
N THR A 79 -0.13 6.28 10.09
CA THR A 79 -1.03 5.25 9.57
C THR A 79 -2.05 5.97 8.71
N VAL A 80 -2.26 5.49 7.50
CA VAL A 80 -3.30 5.96 6.58
C VAL A 80 -4.05 4.73 6.12
N GLU A 81 -5.37 4.82 6.14
CA GLU A 81 -6.26 3.76 5.70
C GLU A 81 -7.41 4.43 4.96
N ILE A 82 -7.66 3.94 3.74
CA ILE A 82 -8.59 4.53 2.78
C ILE A 82 -9.41 3.40 2.19
N SER A 83 -10.72 3.56 2.19
CA SER A 83 -11.65 2.71 1.44
C SER A 83 -12.21 3.52 0.27
N PHE A 84 -12.21 2.95 -0.93
CA PHE A 84 -12.68 3.63 -2.13
C PHE A 84 -14.04 3.07 -2.55
N ASP A 85 -15.04 3.95 -2.49
CA ASP A 85 -16.39 3.68 -2.96
C ASP A 85 -16.55 4.28 -4.36
N HIS A 86 -16.38 3.43 -5.37
CA HIS A 86 -16.48 3.84 -6.78
C HIS A 86 -17.93 4.04 -7.26
N GLU A 87 -18.93 3.60 -6.49
CA GLU A 87 -20.33 3.87 -6.83
C GLU A 87 -20.77 5.23 -6.30
N ALA A 88 -20.32 5.59 -5.10
CA ALA A 88 -20.56 6.90 -4.51
C ALA A 88 -19.53 7.96 -4.95
N GLU A 89 -18.47 7.58 -5.65
CA GLU A 89 -17.35 8.46 -6.02
C GLU A 89 -16.66 9.10 -4.80
N LEU A 90 -16.46 8.29 -3.75
CA LEU A 90 -15.90 8.75 -2.46
C LEU A 90 -14.67 7.93 -2.01
N ALA A 91 -13.68 8.63 -1.49
CA ALA A 91 -12.58 8.06 -0.72
C ALA A 91 -12.80 8.34 0.77
N ARG A 92 -12.96 7.28 1.56
CA ARG A 92 -13.24 7.35 3.00
C ARG A 92 -11.99 7.01 3.78
N TYR A 93 -11.48 7.96 4.56
CA TYR A 93 -10.31 7.79 5.40
C TYR A 93 -10.74 7.30 6.78
N ALA A 94 -9.89 6.46 7.40
CA ALA A 94 -10.17 5.93 8.74
C ALA A 94 -10.17 6.99 9.86
N ASP A 95 -9.65 8.19 9.59
CA ASP A 95 -9.73 9.34 10.51
C ASP A 95 -11.08 10.08 10.45
N GLY A 96 -12.02 9.58 9.64
CA GLY A 96 -13.36 10.13 9.47
C GLY A 96 -13.49 11.12 8.31
N ASN A 97 -12.37 11.53 7.69
CA ASN A 97 -12.43 12.41 6.52
C ASN A 97 -12.97 11.65 5.30
N VAL A 98 -13.77 12.35 4.50
CA VAL A 98 -14.31 11.83 3.24
C VAL A 98 -14.01 12.85 2.16
N TYR A 99 -13.49 12.37 1.04
CA TYR A 99 -13.16 13.19 -0.10
C TYR A 99 -13.86 12.66 -1.34
N GLU A 100 -14.30 13.55 -2.21
CA GLU A 100 -14.73 13.19 -3.56
C GLU A 100 -13.54 12.62 -4.34
N THR A 101 -13.79 11.57 -5.11
CA THR A 101 -12.84 10.95 -6.02
C THR A 101 -13.53 10.70 -7.36
N VAL A 102 -12.78 10.29 -8.36
CA VAL A 102 -13.34 9.80 -9.63
C VAL A 102 -13.36 8.28 -9.64
N ARG A 103 -14.27 7.70 -10.43
CA ARG A 103 -14.24 6.28 -10.76
C ARG A 103 -12.90 5.88 -11.37
N GLY A 104 -12.40 4.72 -10.95
CA GLY A 104 -11.15 4.18 -11.47
C GLY A 104 -9.88 4.81 -10.88
N VAL A 105 -10.00 5.53 -9.76
CA VAL A 105 -8.82 6.02 -9.03
C VAL A 105 -7.89 4.85 -8.65
N GLN A 106 -6.59 5.08 -8.82
CA GLN A 106 -5.54 4.13 -8.50
C GLN A 106 -4.72 4.62 -7.31
N ASP A 107 -4.40 3.70 -6.40
CA ASP A 107 -3.41 3.92 -5.38
C ASP A 107 -1.98 3.62 -5.89
N VAL A 108 -0.99 3.94 -5.06
CA VAL A 108 0.42 3.85 -5.43
C VAL A 108 0.84 2.42 -5.80
N LEU A 109 0.23 1.38 -5.23
CA LEU A 109 0.58 -0.02 -5.52
C LEU A 109 -0.14 -0.56 -6.75
N SER A 110 -1.41 -0.23 -6.97
CA SER A 110 -2.13 -0.63 -8.18
C SER A 110 -1.57 0.04 -9.43
N ALA A 111 -1.03 1.26 -9.31
CA ALA A 111 -0.32 1.95 -10.40
C ALA A 111 0.95 1.21 -10.90
N PHE A 112 1.51 0.26 -10.14
CA PHE A 112 2.62 -0.58 -10.64
C PHE A 112 2.14 -1.78 -11.47
N TYR A 113 0.83 -2.06 -11.50
CA TYR A 113 0.22 -3.19 -12.20
C TYR A 113 -0.73 -2.79 -13.35
N TYR A 114 -0.97 -1.48 -13.56
CA TYR A 114 -1.77 -0.91 -14.66
C TYR A 114 -0.86 -0.11 -15.60
#